data_AF-A0AAV9GD53-F1
#
_entry.id   AF-A0AAV9GD53-F1
#
_cell.length_a   1.000
_cell.length_b   1.000
_cell.length_c   1.000
_cell.angle_alpha   90.00
_cell.angle_beta   90.00
_cell.angle_gamma   90.00
#
_symmetry.space_group_name_H-M   'P 1'
#
loop_
_entity.id
_entity.type
_entity.pdbx_description
1 polymer ?
#
loop_
_entity_poly.entity_id
_entity_poly.type
_entity_poly.pdbx_seq_one_letter_code
_entity_poly.pdbx_strand_id
1 'polypeptide(L)'
;MSQCSFNCFEDAGELQSNPDIGGTGVLVGFVGTAWFVVALVILHYFLALDPLKSPYWTPGDTEDDAQAAADDGFTPNSIDVFVIDGIRWVGAFIGSRLREGRASRSAYSWLDQRFSQRSRWEHAFRTAILSICDVQILTGLGILLSGYIGLFCYVSAYHWQVVVYLAWLSNLTHVACLTVLRGYLHHHRGERNLRLFSMTILWLALFPAIAPTAFFNWTADEPTAADPASNARCYFEPGVGRTLFDKNYTAIRNMNDETGRRKLQHFDGSAALESAIISSLLLFFSYFTRSVKLMRSWSHGFRTRVRERASRHYIAFLRRQADHGNQEGLSPAKIMLRERVVVRPLMAVYLCGKLYVDLLTSDFSDVSPPSGTRPDG
;
A
#
# COMPACT_ATOMS: atom_id res chain seq x y z
N MET A 1 -3.47 40.27 -0.76
CA MET A 1 -3.33 39.20 -1.78
C MET A 1 -3.76 39.79 -3.11
N SER A 2 -2.80 40.09 -3.99
CA SER A 2 -3.07 40.52 -5.37
C SER A 2 -3.85 39.41 -6.09
N GLN A 3 -4.90 39.77 -6.84
CA GLN A 3 -5.67 38.82 -7.63
C GLN A 3 -4.79 38.24 -8.74
N CYS A 4 -4.36 37.00 -8.57
CA CYS A 4 -3.74 36.22 -9.63
C CYS A 4 -4.86 35.74 -10.58
N SER A 5 -4.86 36.25 -11.81
CA SER A 5 -5.77 35.81 -12.89
C SER A 5 -5.00 34.89 -13.85
N PHE A 6 -5.63 33.83 -14.32
CA PHE A 6 -5.04 32.89 -15.28
C PHE A 6 -6.12 32.42 -16.28
N ASN A 7 -5.69 32.14 -17.51
CA ASN A 7 -6.55 31.61 -18.56
C ASN A 7 -6.09 30.19 -18.93
N CYS A 8 -7.00 29.22 -18.88
CA CYS A 8 -6.69 27.81 -19.13
C CYS A 8 -6.50 27.46 -20.62
N PHE A 9 -6.87 28.37 -21.52
CA PHE A 9 -6.77 28.16 -22.97
C PHE A 9 -5.65 28.98 -23.62
N GLU A 10 -4.96 29.81 -22.84
CA GLU A 10 -3.79 30.55 -23.30
C GLU A 10 -2.59 29.62 -23.38
N ASP A 11 -1.79 29.78 -24.44
CA ASP A 11 -0.61 28.94 -24.64
C ASP A 11 0.37 29.17 -23.47
N ALA A 12 0.81 28.06 -22.86
CA ALA A 12 1.74 28.14 -21.76
C ALA A 12 3.10 28.61 -22.27
N GLY A 13 3.73 29.53 -21.52
CA GLY A 13 5.11 29.94 -21.80
C GLY A 13 6.12 28.83 -21.47
N GLU A 14 7.40 29.17 -21.49
CA GLU A 14 8.46 28.23 -21.12
C GLU A 14 8.34 27.77 -19.66
N LEU A 15 8.58 26.48 -19.40
CA LEU A 15 8.55 25.91 -18.05
C LEU A 15 9.64 26.56 -17.18
N GLN A 16 9.22 27.36 -16.20
CA GLN A 16 10.12 27.98 -15.25
C GLN A 16 10.49 27.01 -14.12
N SER A 17 11.78 26.95 -13.77
CA SER A 17 12.24 26.13 -12.64
C SER A 17 11.70 26.63 -11.31
N ASN A 18 11.10 25.75 -10.50
CA ASN A 18 10.71 26.07 -9.13
C ASN A 18 11.54 25.24 -8.13
N PRO A 19 12.61 25.82 -7.53
CA PRO A 19 13.48 25.10 -6.61
C PRO A 19 12.79 24.69 -5.30
N ASP A 20 11.68 25.33 -4.93
CA ASP A 20 10.94 25.00 -3.71
C ASP A 20 10.15 23.69 -3.84
N ILE A 21 9.89 23.25 -5.08
CA ILE A 21 9.17 22.00 -5.38
C ILE A 21 10.11 20.98 -6.00
N GLY A 22 10.79 21.37 -7.09
CA GLY A 22 11.66 20.49 -7.87
C GLY A 22 13.14 20.54 -7.47
N GLY A 23 13.48 21.25 -6.39
CA GLY A 23 14.87 21.38 -5.95
C GLY A 23 15.46 20.04 -5.50
N THR A 24 16.73 19.82 -5.81
CA THR A 24 17.46 18.59 -5.47
C THR A 24 17.36 18.25 -3.97
N GLY A 25 17.43 19.26 -3.10
CA GLY A 25 17.31 19.06 -1.64
C GLY A 25 15.94 18.51 -1.23
N VAL A 26 14.85 19.00 -1.84
CA VAL A 26 13.49 18.51 -1.58
C VAL A 26 13.36 17.06 -2.06
N LEU A 27 13.79 16.79 -3.29
CA LEU A 27 13.71 15.44 -3.87
C LEU A 27 14.55 14.42 -3.08
N VAL A 28 15.79 14.77 -2.75
CA VAL A 28 16.68 13.91 -1.93
C VAL A 28 16.12 13.74 -0.53
N GLY A 29 15.54 14.79 0.05
CA GLY A 29 14.87 14.72 1.35
C GLY A 29 13.77 13.68 1.37
N PHE A 30 12.79 13.77 0.45
CA PHE A 30 11.66 12.85 0.41
C PHE A 30 12.03 11.43 -0.04
N VAL A 31 12.80 11.30 -1.11
CA VAL A 31 13.17 10.00 -1.68
C VAL A 31 14.17 9.29 -0.77
N GLY A 32 15.13 10.03 -0.22
CA GLY A 32 16.14 9.51 0.70
C GLY A 32 15.53 9.00 2.00
N THR A 33 14.64 9.76 2.65
CA THR A 33 13.98 9.31 3.88
C THR A 33 13.07 8.10 3.62
N ALA A 34 12.35 8.08 2.49
CA ALA A 34 11.49 6.95 2.12
C ALA A 34 12.29 5.64 1.97
N TRP A 35 13.37 5.66 1.19
CA TRP A 35 14.24 4.48 1.02
C TRP A 35 14.95 4.10 2.32
N PHE A 36 15.34 5.08 3.13
CA PHE A 36 15.94 4.81 4.42
C PHE A 36 14.96 4.11 5.37
N VAL A 37 13.69 4.51 5.41
CA VAL A 37 12.65 3.79 6.17
C VAL A 37 12.48 2.37 5.66
N VAL A 38 12.41 2.15 4.35
CA VAL A 38 12.31 0.79 3.78
C VAL A 38 13.48 -0.06 4.26
N ALA A 39 14.71 0.47 4.22
CA ALA A 39 15.88 -0.23 4.74
C ALA A 39 15.76 -0.52 6.24
N LEU A 40 15.30 0.43 7.06
CA LEU A 40 15.11 0.22 8.50
C LEU A 40 14.02 -0.82 8.80
N VAL A 41 12.92 -0.84 8.05
CA VAL A 41 11.86 -1.85 8.19
C VAL A 41 12.37 -3.23 7.85
N ILE A 42 13.13 -3.36 6.75
CA ILE A 42 13.77 -4.62 6.35
C ILE A 42 14.77 -5.08 7.42
N LEU A 43 15.62 -4.17 7.91
CA LEU A 43 16.58 -4.47 8.96
C LEU A 43 15.89 -4.87 10.26
N HIS A 44 14.82 -4.18 10.67
CA HIS A 44 14.00 -4.53 11.82
C HIS A 44 13.41 -5.93 11.67
N TYR A 45 12.87 -6.27 10.50
CA TYR A 45 12.33 -7.59 10.21
C TYR A 45 13.38 -8.71 10.42
N PHE A 46 14.61 -8.50 9.97
CA PHE A 46 15.67 -9.51 10.10
C PHE A 46 16.42 -9.50 11.45
N LEU A 47 16.41 -8.39 12.20
CA LEU A 47 17.24 -8.21 13.39
C LEU A 47 16.46 -8.19 14.71
N ALA A 48 15.23 -7.70 14.69
CA ALA A 48 14.45 -7.43 15.90
C ALA A 48 13.14 -8.22 15.98
N LEU A 49 12.56 -8.65 14.86
CA LEU A 49 11.28 -9.36 14.85
C LEU A 49 11.39 -10.76 15.49
N ASP A 50 10.48 -11.03 16.43
CA ASP A 50 10.24 -12.37 16.97
C ASP A 50 8.86 -12.86 16.52
N PRO A 51 8.78 -13.84 15.58
CA PRO A 51 7.51 -14.24 14.98
C PRO A 51 6.58 -14.96 15.96
N LEU A 52 7.11 -15.44 17.09
CA LEU A 52 6.35 -16.16 18.11
C LEU A 52 5.71 -15.23 19.15
N LYS A 53 6.13 -13.97 19.22
CA LYS A 53 5.56 -13.00 20.16
C LYS A 53 4.44 -12.23 19.49
N SER A 54 3.37 -11.99 20.26
CA SER A 54 2.29 -11.13 19.77
C SER A 54 2.82 -9.71 19.57
N PRO A 55 2.39 -9.00 18.50
CA PRO A 55 2.76 -7.59 18.31
C PRO A 55 2.32 -6.68 19.46
N TYR A 56 1.41 -7.14 20.32
CA TYR A 56 0.87 -6.39 21.45
C TYR A 56 1.58 -6.72 22.77
N TRP A 57 2.57 -7.62 22.77
CA TRP A 57 3.31 -8.00 23.95
C TRP A 57 4.26 -6.88 24.39
N THR A 58 4.22 -6.52 25.67
CA THR A 58 5.11 -5.51 26.27
C THR A 58 6.19 -6.15 27.14
N PRO A 59 7.40 -5.55 27.24
CA PRO A 59 8.41 -5.98 28.19
C PRO A 59 7.97 -5.63 29.62
N GLY A 60 7.19 -6.51 30.24
CA GLY A 60 6.53 -6.31 31.52
C GLY A 60 5.30 -7.20 31.73
N ASP A 61 4.74 -7.72 30.63
CA ASP A 61 3.64 -8.67 30.63
C ASP A 61 4.10 -10.01 31.24
N THR A 62 3.31 -10.54 32.17
CA THR A 62 3.56 -11.83 32.84
C THR A 62 3.28 -13.02 31.91
N GLU A 63 3.74 -14.23 32.27
CA GLU A 63 3.41 -15.46 31.52
C GLU A 63 1.89 -15.65 31.35
N ASP A 64 1.09 -15.18 32.31
CA ASP A 64 -0.38 -15.16 32.24
C ASP A 64 -0.95 -14.27 31.12
N ASP A 65 -0.27 -13.17 30.76
CA ASP A 65 -0.70 -12.27 29.68
C ASP A 65 -0.34 -12.86 28.29
N ALA A 66 0.76 -13.60 28.21
CA ALA A 66 1.10 -14.40 27.04
C ALA A 66 0.07 -15.53 26.84
N GLN A 67 -0.41 -16.13 27.93
CA GLN A 67 -1.48 -17.12 27.92
C GLN A 67 -2.82 -16.49 27.52
N ALA A 68 -3.16 -15.29 27.99
CA ALA A 68 -4.36 -14.54 27.58
C ALA A 68 -4.33 -14.14 26.10
N ALA A 69 -3.16 -13.81 25.55
CA ALA A 69 -2.98 -13.55 24.12
C ALA A 69 -3.15 -14.82 23.26
N ALA A 70 -2.73 -15.98 23.79
CA ALA A 70 -3.00 -17.28 23.17
C ALA A 70 -4.50 -17.63 23.22
N ASP A 71 -5.19 -17.30 24.32
CA ASP A 71 -6.65 -17.44 24.48
C ASP A 71 -7.45 -16.48 23.57
N ASP A 72 -6.94 -15.27 23.25
CA ASP A 72 -7.51 -14.36 22.24
C ASP A 72 -7.26 -14.84 20.79
N GLY A 73 -6.66 -16.03 20.64
CA GLY A 73 -6.46 -16.71 19.35
C GLY A 73 -5.30 -16.17 18.52
N PHE A 74 -4.25 -15.64 19.17
CA PHE A 74 -3.02 -15.26 18.46
C PHE A 74 -2.35 -16.50 17.86
N THR A 75 -2.28 -16.58 16.53
CA THR A 75 -1.48 -17.57 15.81
C THR A 75 -0.31 -16.86 15.12
N PRO A 76 0.94 -17.30 15.33
CA PRO A 76 2.08 -16.70 14.65
C PRO A 76 1.97 -16.90 13.14
N ASN A 77 2.39 -15.90 12.36
CA ASN A 77 2.37 -15.99 10.91
C ASN A 77 3.31 -17.10 10.43
N SER A 78 2.75 -18.11 9.75
CA SER A 78 3.50 -19.27 9.26
C SER A 78 4.58 -18.90 8.25
N ILE A 79 4.38 -17.84 7.46
CA ILE A 79 5.40 -17.35 6.52
C ILE A 79 6.57 -16.74 7.29
N ASP A 80 6.31 -15.93 8.33
CA ASP A 80 7.39 -15.29 9.10
C ASP A 80 8.23 -16.34 9.84
N VAL A 81 7.58 -17.36 10.41
CA VAL A 81 8.27 -18.50 11.03
C VAL A 81 9.11 -19.24 9.98
N PHE A 82 8.53 -19.57 8.82
CA PHE A 82 9.25 -20.29 7.75
C PHE A 82 10.46 -19.50 7.23
N VAL A 83 10.31 -18.21 6.97
CA VAL A 83 11.40 -17.35 6.46
C VAL A 83 12.51 -17.23 7.49
N ILE A 84 12.18 -16.94 8.75
CA ILE A 84 13.17 -16.74 9.81
C ILE A 84 13.90 -18.06 10.12
N ASP A 85 13.18 -19.19 10.18
CA ASP A 85 13.77 -20.51 10.39
C ASP A 85 14.59 -20.97 9.18
N GLY A 86 14.15 -20.63 7.97
CA GLY A 86 14.92 -20.84 6.74
C GLY A 86 16.26 -20.10 6.78
N ILE A 87 16.28 -18.83 7.22
CA ILE A 87 17.51 -18.04 7.37
C ILE A 87 18.42 -18.65 8.43
N ARG A 88 17.86 -19.09 9.57
CA ARG A 88 18.61 -19.79 10.62
C ARG A 88 19.26 -21.07 10.08
N TRP A 89 18.49 -21.85 9.32
CA TRP A 89 18.96 -23.08 8.69
C TRP A 89 20.05 -22.82 7.65
N VAL A 90 19.87 -21.84 6.76
CA VAL A 90 20.89 -21.47 5.75
C VAL A 90 22.18 -21.00 6.44
N GLY A 91 22.08 -20.17 7.48
CA GLY A 91 23.23 -19.73 8.26
C GLY A 91 23.99 -20.91 8.91
N ALA A 92 23.27 -21.85 9.51
CA ALA A 92 23.83 -23.08 10.07
C ALA A 92 24.43 -24.00 8.98
N PHE A 93 23.78 -24.09 7.82
CA PHE A 93 24.23 -24.89 6.69
C PHE A 93 25.52 -24.35 6.07
N ILE A 94 25.61 -23.05 5.79
CA ILE A 94 26.82 -22.39 5.32
C ILE A 94 27.94 -22.53 6.36
N GLY A 95 27.64 -22.31 7.64
CA GLY A 95 28.60 -22.49 8.74
C GLY A 95 29.12 -23.93 8.86
N SER A 96 28.29 -24.93 8.57
CA SER A 96 28.65 -26.36 8.60
C SER A 96 29.34 -26.85 7.32
N ARG A 97 29.21 -26.15 6.19
CA ARG A 97 29.96 -26.40 4.95
C ARG A 97 31.34 -25.76 4.96
N LEU A 98 31.52 -24.64 5.66
CA LEU A 98 32.83 -24.00 5.91
C LEU A 98 33.62 -24.68 7.05
N ARG A 99 33.31 -25.95 7.34
CA ARG A 99 33.81 -26.78 8.45
C ARG A 99 35.20 -27.38 8.16
N GLU A 100 36.13 -26.55 7.71
CA GLU A 100 37.56 -26.86 7.73
C GLU A 100 38.40 -25.75 8.41
N GLY A 101 37.79 -24.61 8.77
CA GLY A 101 38.49 -23.50 9.44
C GLY A 101 37.90 -23.14 10.81
N ARG A 102 38.79 -22.72 11.72
CA ARG A 102 38.51 -22.16 13.07
C ARG A 102 37.43 -21.05 13.10
N ALA A 103 37.08 -20.48 11.95
CA ALA A 103 36.03 -19.48 11.76
C ALA A 103 34.59 -20.01 11.97
N SER A 104 34.34 -21.33 11.90
CA SER A 104 33.00 -21.91 11.93
C SER A 104 32.29 -21.81 13.30
N ARG A 105 33.01 -21.89 14.43
CA ARG A 105 32.43 -21.59 15.77
C ARG A 105 32.00 -20.14 15.92
N SER A 106 32.66 -19.22 15.18
CA SER A 106 32.36 -17.78 15.23
C SER A 106 31.07 -17.42 14.51
N ALA A 107 30.66 -18.14 13.45
CA ALA A 107 29.43 -17.84 12.73
C ALA A 107 28.17 -18.22 13.53
N TYR A 108 28.21 -19.37 14.21
CA TYR A 108 27.13 -19.80 15.10
C TYR A 108 27.04 -18.90 16.33
N SER A 109 28.17 -18.51 16.93
CA SER A 109 28.18 -17.54 18.04
C SER A 109 27.79 -16.13 17.61
N TRP A 110 28.03 -15.73 16.35
CA TRP A 110 27.64 -14.42 15.82
C TRP A 110 26.13 -14.35 15.56
N LEU A 111 25.51 -15.42 15.05
CA LEU A 111 24.05 -15.51 14.94
C LEU A 111 23.37 -15.57 16.32
N ASP A 112 23.97 -16.28 17.29
CA ASP A 112 23.48 -16.34 18.67
C ASP A 112 23.66 -15.00 19.42
N GLN A 113 24.81 -14.33 19.28
CA GLN A 113 25.02 -12.95 19.78
C GLN A 113 24.08 -11.93 19.14
N ARG A 114 23.82 -12.05 17.83
CA ARG A 114 22.86 -11.23 17.09
C ARG A 114 21.46 -11.34 17.69
N PHE A 115 21.10 -12.51 18.23
CA PHE A 115 19.83 -12.71 18.92
C PHE A 115 19.86 -12.27 20.40
N SER A 116 21.01 -12.36 21.06
CA SER A 116 21.21 -11.83 22.43
C SER A 116 21.08 -10.30 22.52
N GLN A 117 21.37 -9.54 21.46
CA GLN A 117 21.19 -8.08 21.43
C GLN A 117 19.83 -7.60 20.85
N ARG A 118 18.86 -8.51 20.59
CA ARG A 118 17.55 -8.17 20.01
C ARG A 118 16.87 -6.97 20.68
N SER A 119 16.83 -6.94 22.01
CA SER A 119 16.17 -5.88 22.77
C SER A 119 16.78 -4.49 22.54
N ARG A 120 18.10 -4.41 22.34
CA ARG A 120 18.80 -3.14 22.05
C ARG A 120 18.47 -2.63 20.66
N TRP A 121 18.47 -3.52 19.67
CA TRP A 121 18.17 -3.17 18.28
C TRP A 121 16.69 -2.82 18.09
N GLU A 122 15.79 -3.54 18.75
CA GLU A 122 14.35 -3.28 18.70
C GLU A 122 14.02 -1.84 19.14
N HIS A 123 14.58 -1.39 20.27
CA HIS A 123 14.36 -0.02 20.72
C HIS A 123 14.93 1.01 19.76
N ALA A 124 16.16 0.81 19.27
CA ALA A 124 16.82 1.73 18.35
C ALA A 124 16.06 1.85 17.01
N PHE A 125 15.69 0.73 16.40
CA PHE A 125 14.91 0.70 15.16
C PHE A 125 13.54 1.31 15.36
N ARG A 126 12.83 0.97 16.44
CA ARG A 126 11.53 1.55 16.75
C ARG A 126 11.60 3.06 16.82
N THR A 127 12.51 3.61 17.62
CA THR A 127 12.66 5.07 17.80
C THR A 127 13.04 5.75 16.49
N ALA A 128 13.96 5.17 15.71
CA ALA A 128 14.36 5.71 14.42
C ALA A 128 13.20 5.73 13.41
N ILE A 129 12.50 4.60 13.23
CA ILE A 129 11.36 4.48 12.31
C ILE A 129 10.25 5.45 12.74
N LEU A 130 9.99 5.57 14.05
CA LEU A 130 8.97 6.48 14.58
C LEU A 130 9.27 7.93 14.20
N SER A 131 10.50 8.39 14.46
CA SER A 131 10.96 9.74 14.16
C SER A 131 10.89 10.07 12.67
N ILE A 132 11.39 9.17 11.80
CA ILE A 132 11.39 9.42 10.36
C ILE A 132 9.97 9.47 9.81
N CYS A 133 9.08 8.60 10.31
CA CYS A 133 7.69 8.61 9.83
C CYS A 133 6.90 9.86 10.25
N ASP A 134 7.20 10.45 11.41
CA ASP A 134 6.59 11.72 11.82
C ASP A 134 7.10 12.89 10.97
N VAL A 135 8.40 12.90 10.63
CA VAL A 135 8.93 13.87 9.67
C VAL A 135 8.26 13.69 8.30
N GLN A 136 8.07 12.46 7.86
CA GLN A 136 7.52 12.18 6.53
C GLN A 136 6.05 12.62 6.40
N ILE A 137 5.21 12.37 7.40
CA ILE A 137 3.81 12.81 7.35
C ILE A 137 3.67 14.34 7.41
N LEU A 138 4.50 15.01 8.23
CA LEU A 138 4.51 16.47 8.31
C LEU A 138 5.02 17.12 7.02
N THR A 139 6.09 16.60 6.44
CA THR A 139 6.63 17.10 5.17
C THR A 139 5.67 16.84 4.00
N GLY A 140 5.05 15.66 3.94
CA GLY A 140 4.02 15.32 2.96
C GLY A 140 2.78 16.23 3.04
N LEU A 141 2.31 16.54 4.25
CA LEU A 141 1.23 17.50 4.47
C LEU A 141 1.65 18.92 4.08
N GLY A 142 2.86 19.33 4.48
CA GLY A 142 3.40 20.65 4.18
C GLY A 142 3.53 20.90 2.68
N ILE A 143 4.07 19.94 1.91
CA ILE A 143 4.24 20.12 0.48
C ILE A 143 2.89 20.14 -0.27
N LEU A 144 1.91 19.34 0.15
CA LEU A 144 0.56 19.42 -0.41
C LEU A 144 -0.12 20.74 -0.06
N LEU A 145 -0.04 21.18 1.19
CA LEU A 145 -0.64 22.44 1.61
C LEU A 145 -0.03 23.62 0.84
N SER A 146 1.30 23.67 0.73
CA SER A 146 2.00 24.68 -0.07
C SER A 146 1.64 24.60 -1.54
N GLY A 147 1.52 23.40 -2.11
CA GLY A 147 1.05 23.21 -3.48
C GLY A 147 -0.35 23.77 -3.69
N TYR A 148 -1.30 23.44 -2.81
CA TYR A 148 -2.68 23.94 -2.86
C TYR A 148 -2.76 25.46 -2.73
N ILE A 149 -1.98 26.05 -1.83
CA ILE A 149 -1.89 27.50 -1.70
C ILE A 149 -1.29 28.11 -2.99
N GLY A 150 -0.27 27.46 -3.57
CA GLY A 150 0.36 27.88 -4.81
C GLY A 150 -0.60 27.89 -6.01
N LEU A 151 -1.55 26.95 -6.08
CA LEU A 151 -2.56 26.89 -7.15
C LEU A 151 -3.42 28.16 -7.26
N PHE A 152 -3.54 28.96 -6.20
CA PHE A 152 -4.27 30.23 -6.27
C PHE A 152 -3.58 31.24 -7.19
N CYS A 153 -2.25 31.15 -7.32
CA CYS A 153 -1.50 32.00 -8.23
C CYS A 153 -1.01 31.23 -9.44
N TYR A 154 0.07 30.46 -9.27
CA TYR A 154 0.63 29.71 -10.38
C TYR A 154 1.46 28.55 -9.86
N VAL A 155 1.06 27.35 -10.24
CA VAL A 155 1.87 26.13 -10.16
C VAL A 155 1.68 25.42 -11.48
N SER A 156 2.78 25.20 -12.20
CA SER A 156 2.76 24.48 -13.47
C SER A 156 2.30 23.03 -13.27
N ALA A 157 1.70 22.40 -14.29
CA ALA A 157 1.33 20.99 -14.30
C ALA A 157 2.49 20.07 -13.88
N TYR A 158 3.71 20.35 -14.36
CA TYR A 158 4.92 19.61 -13.98
C TYR A 158 5.20 19.62 -12.48
N HIS A 159 5.33 20.81 -11.89
CA HIS A 159 5.55 20.95 -10.46
C HIS A 159 4.39 20.38 -9.61
N TRP A 160 3.15 20.48 -10.08
CA TRP A 160 2.02 19.84 -9.39
C TRP A 160 2.16 18.31 -9.34
N GLN A 161 2.53 17.68 -10.45
CA GLN A 161 2.78 16.23 -10.48
C GLN A 161 3.86 15.81 -9.49
N VAL A 162 4.94 16.59 -9.38
CA VAL A 162 5.99 16.37 -8.38
C VAL A 162 5.43 16.45 -6.97
N VAL A 163 4.67 17.50 -6.63
CA VAL A 163 4.02 17.64 -5.30
C VAL A 163 3.15 16.42 -4.98
N VAL A 164 2.30 16.00 -5.91
CA VAL A 164 1.41 14.84 -5.74
C VAL A 164 2.21 13.57 -5.48
N TYR A 165 3.26 13.30 -6.26
CA TYR A 165 4.06 12.09 -6.10
C TYR A 165 4.91 12.09 -4.82
N LEU A 166 5.45 13.24 -4.40
CA LEU A 166 6.18 13.35 -3.13
C LEU A 166 5.26 13.08 -1.93
N ALA A 167 4.04 13.62 -1.97
CA ALA A 167 3.05 13.37 -0.92
C ALA A 167 2.51 11.92 -0.96
N TRP A 168 2.34 11.34 -2.15
CA TRP A 168 1.99 9.94 -2.31
C TRP A 168 3.09 9.02 -1.75
N LEU A 169 4.36 9.32 -2.01
CA LEU A 169 5.50 8.60 -1.45
C LEU A 169 5.56 8.74 0.07
N SER A 170 5.23 9.92 0.60
CA SER A 170 5.10 10.14 2.06
C SER A 170 4.02 9.23 2.67
N ASN A 171 2.83 9.16 2.05
CA ASN A 171 1.77 8.25 2.48
C ASN A 171 2.20 6.78 2.42
N LEU A 172 2.89 6.36 1.35
CA LEU A 172 3.39 4.97 1.24
C LEU A 172 4.40 4.63 2.33
N THR A 173 5.33 5.55 2.61
CA THR A 173 6.34 5.40 3.67
C THR A 173 5.68 5.26 5.03
N HIS A 174 4.64 6.06 5.30
CA HIS A 174 3.85 5.97 6.52
C HIS A 174 3.15 4.62 6.67
N VAL A 175 2.52 4.13 5.60
CA VAL A 175 1.89 2.81 5.56
C VAL A 175 2.92 1.70 5.84
N ALA A 176 4.14 1.82 5.32
CA ALA A 176 5.23 0.88 5.59
C ALA A 176 5.68 0.91 7.05
N CYS A 177 5.82 2.08 7.68
CA CYS A 177 6.16 2.17 9.11
C CYS A 177 5.08 1.56 10.02
N LEU A 178 3.80 1.70 9.66
CA LEU A 178 2.69 1.20 10.50
C LEU A 178 2.71 -0.32 10.67
N THR A 179 3.32 -1.07 9.76
CA THR A 179 3.46 -2.54 9.92
C THR A 179 4.30 -2.88 11.14
N VAL A 180 5.35 -2.09 11.41
CA VAL A 180 6.26 -2.28 12.54
C VAL A 180 5.71 -1.60 13.81
N LEU A 181 5.12 -0.41 13.68
CA LEU A 181 4.72 0.40 14.84
C LEU A 181 3.36 0.07 15.46
N ARG A 182 2.58 -0.82 14.84
CA ARG A 182 1.21 -1.16 15.30
C ARG A 182 1.16 -1.55 16.78
N GLY A 183 2.11 -2.37 17.23
CA GLY A 183 2.23 -2.83 18.61
C GLY A 183 2.47 -1.70 19.60
N TYR A 184 3.40 -0.81 19.27
CA TYR A 184 3.74 0.34 20.09
C TYR A 184 2.58 1.36 20.18
N LEU A 185 1.95 1.67 19.05
CA LEU A 185 0.83 2.62 18.96
C LEU A 185 -0.46 2.10 19.60
N HIS A 186 -0.57 0.78 19.82
CA HIS A 186 -1.69 0.22 20.57
C HIS A 186 -1.71 0.74 22.02
N HIS A 187 -0.52 0.81 22.62
CA HIS A 187 -0.33 1.28 24.00
C HIS A 187 -0.36 2.82 24.08
N HIS A 188 0.16 3.51 23.05
CA HIS A 188 0.23 4.97 23.00
C HIS A 188 -0.96 5.57 22.23
N ARG A 189 -2.15 5.55 22.86
CA ARG A 189 -3.42 5.97 22.22
C ARG A 189 -3.42 7.42 21.70
N GLY A 190 -2.71 8.33 22.39
CA GLY A 190 -2.62 9.75 21.98
C GLY A 190 -1.87 9.91 20.66
N GLU A 191 -0.64 9.38 20.58
CA GLU A 191 0.19 9.40 19.37
C GLU A 191 -0.51 8.71 18.20
N ARG A 192 -1.17 7.57 18.46
CA ARG A 192 -1.97 6.87 17.47
C ARG A 192 -3.07 7.76 16.90
N ASN A 193 -3.85 8.42 17.75
CA ASN A 193 -4.97 9.25 17.31
C ASN A 193 -4.47 10.50 16.56
N LEU A 194 -3.40 11.16 17.03
CA LEU A 194 -2.79 12.28 16.33
C LEU A 194 -2.29 11.87 14.93
N ARG A 195 -1.66 10.70 14.85
CA ARG A 195 -1.16 10.15 13.59
C ARG A 195 -2.29 9.77 12.64
N LEU A 196 -3.36 9.14 13.14
CA LEU A 196 -4.56 8.85 12.36
C LEU A 196 -5.21 10.13 11.84
N PHE A 197 -5.34 11.15 12.69
CA PHE A 197 -5.87 12.44 12.29
C PHE A 197 -5.03 13.09 11.19
N SER A 198 -3.71 13.15 11.37
CA SER A 198 -2.77 13.69 10.37
C SER A 198 -2.82 12.90 9.06
N MET A 199 -2.91 11.57 9.12
CA MET A 199 -3.02 10.70 7.95
C MET A 199 -4.36 10.90 7.23
N THR A 200 -5.44 11.10 7.98
CA THR A 200 -6.76 11.40 7.42
C THR A 200 -6.74 12.72 6.66
N ILE A 201 -6.11 13.76 7.22
CA ILE A 201 -5.94 15.05 6.53
C ILE A 201 -5.12 14.87 5.26
N LEU A 202 -3.99 14.14 5.35
CA LEU A 202 -3.13 13.89 4.19
C LEU A 202 -3.89 13.16 3.09
N TRP A 203 -4.68 12.16 3.45
CA TRP A 203 -5.50 11.39 2.53
C TRP A 203 -6.59 12.25 1.87
N LEU A 204 -7.32 13.05 2.66
CA LEU A 204 -8.35 13.97 2.16
C LEU A 204 -7.79 15.03 1.21
N ALA A 205 -6.55 15.47 1.43
CA ALA A 205 -5.86 16.40 0.54
C ALA A 205 -5.29 15.69 -0.70
N LEU A 206 -4.67 14.52 -0.53
CA LEU A 206 -4.00 13.81 -1.61
C LEU A 206 -4.98 13.20 -2.62
N PHE A 207 -6.13 12.69 -2.17
CA PHE A 207 -7.11 12.05 -3.04
C PHE A 207 -7.61 12.96 -4.19
N PRO A 208 -8.11 14.19 -3.95
CA PRO A 208 -8.44 15.12 -5.03
C PRO A 208 -7.20 15.64 -5.77
N ALA A 209 -6.02 15.67 -5.15
CA ALA A 209 -4.79 16.13 -5.80
C ALA A 209 -4.33 15.23 -6.96
N ILE A 210 -4.74 13.96 -6.96
CA ILE A 210 -4.46 12.99 -8.04
C ILE A 210 -5.29 13.30 -9.29
N ALA A 211 -6.46 13.95 -9.19
CA ALA A 211 -7.34 14.13 -10.35
C ALA A 211 -6.68 14.87 -11.54
N PRO A 212 -5.96 15.99 -11.34
CA PRO A 212 -5.20 16.64 -12.41
C PRO A 212 -4.16 15.73 -13.10
N THR A 213 -3.55 14.80 -12.38
CA THR A 213 -2.45 13.98 -12.93
C THR A 213 -2.94 12.99 -13.97
N ALA A 214 -4.25 12.70 -14.05
CA ALA A 214 -4.85 11.92 -15.11
C ALA A 214 -4.68 12.55 -16.51
N PHE A 215 -4.42 13.86 -16.56
CA PHE A 215 -4.23 14.62 -17.81
C PHE A 215 -2.75 14.81 -18.17
N PHE A 216 -1.82 14.39 -17.29
CA PHE A 216 -0.39 14.67 -17.43
C PHE A 216 0.35 13.46 -18.00
N ASN A 217 0.55 13.47 -19.32
CA ASN A 217 1.18 12.38 -20.06
C ASN A 217 2.28 12.88 -21.00
N TRP A 218 3.46 13.20 -20.46
CA TRP A 218 4.59 13.71 -21.27
C TRP A 218 5.48 12.60 -21.84
N THR A 219 4.87 11.50 -22.29
CA THR A 219 5.61 10.46 -23.00
C THR A 219 5.70 10.82 -24.49
N ALA A 220 6.85 10.61 -25.12
CA ALA A 220 7.13 11.08 -26.48
C ALA A 220 6.20 10.49 -27.56
N ASP A 221 5.49 9.41 -27.24
CA ASP A 221 4.69 8.63 -28.19
C ASP A 221 3.17 8.78 -27.98
N GLU A 222 2.71 9.55 -26.99
CA GLU A 222 1.28 9.71 -26.68
C GLU A 222 0.83 11.17 -26.66
N PRO A 223 -0.42 11.46 -27.07
CA PRO A 223 -0.96 12.81 -27.03
C PRO A 223 -1.14 13.24 -25.58
N THR A 224 -0.63 14.42 -25.23
CA THR A 224 -0.76 14.97 -23.88
C THR A 224 -1.88 16.00 -23.81
N ALA A 225 -2.72 15.95 -22.77
CA ALA A 225 -3.71 17.01 -22.54
C ALA A 225 -3.07 18.31 -22.05
N ALA A 226 -2.00 18.17 -21.27
CA ALA A 226 -1.37 19.28 -20.55
C ALA A 226 0.03 19.62 -21.06
N ASP A 227 0.26 20.89 -21.35
CA ASP A 227 1.62 21.43 -21.43
C ASP A 227 2.26 21.40 -20.03
N PRO A 228 3.53 20.94 -19.87
CA PRO A 228 4.23 20.98 -18.59
C PRO A 228 4.16 22.33 -17.85
N ALA A 229 4.18 23.44 -18.59
CA ALA A 229 4.14 24.81 -18.07
C ALA A 229 2.72 25.36 -17.83
N SER A 230 1.68 24.67 -18.32
CA SER A 230 0.30 25.10 -18.11
C SER A 230 -0.07 25.09 -16.62
N ASN A 231 -1.00 25.94 -16.21
CA ASN A 231 -1.42 26.01 -14.80
C ASN A 231 -2.17 24.72 -14.41
N ALA A 232 -1.68 24.01 -13.39
CA ALA A 232 -2.26 22.77 -12.90
C ALA A 232 -3.73 22.93 -12.44
N ARG A 233 -4.12 24.14 -12.04
CA ARG A 233 -5.49 24.44 -11.59
C ARG A 233 -6.56 24.15 -12.66
N CYS A 234 -6.21 24.29 -13.93
CA CYS A 234 -7.12 24.08 -15.05
C CYS A 234 -7.61 22.63 -15.17
N TYR A 235 -6.84 21.67 -14.68
CA TYR A 235 -7.15 20.24 -14.79
C TYR A 235 -7.95 19.69 -13.60
N PHE A 236 -8.29 20.54 -12.62
CA PHE A 236 -9.31 20.20 -11.63
C PHE A 236 -10.72 20.21 -12.21
N GLU A 237 -10.93 20.88 -13.35
CA GLU A 237 -12.18 20.86 -14.09
C GLU A 237 -12.06 19.86 -15.27
N PRO A 238 -12.69 18.67 -15.19
CA PRO A 238 -12.51 17.62 -16.19
C PRO A 238 -12.92 18.03 -17.61
N GLY A 239 -13.88 18.96 -17.73
CA GLY A 239 -14.33 19.48 -19.03
C GLY A 239 -13.21 20.25 -19.75
N VAL A 240 -12.50 21.11 -19.03
CA VAL A 240 -11.35 21.86 -19.58
C VAL A 240 -10.25 20.90 -20.01
N GLY A 241 -9.85 19.97 -19.14
CA GLY A 241 -8.82 18.97 -19.45
C GLY A 241 -9.13 18.14 -20.70
N ARG A 242 -10.39 17.70 -20.88
CA ARG A 242 -10.82 16.94 -22.07
C ARG A 242 -10.78 17.79 -23.34
N THR A 243 -11.26 19.03 -23.29
CA THR A 243 -11.23 19.91 -24.48
C THR A 243 -9.81 20.20 -24.95
N LEU A 244 -8.87 20.41 -24.01
CA LEU A 244 -7.45 20.57 -24.33
C LEU A 244 -6.85 19.29 -24.93
N PHE A 245 -7.18 18.13 -24.37
CA PHE A 245 -6.77 16.83 -24.93
C PHE A 245 -7.27 16.65 -26.37
N ASP A 246 -8.55 16.89 -26.63
CA ASP A 246 -9.14 16.71 -27.97
C ASP A 246 -8.53 17.68 -28.99
N LYS A 247 -8.23 18.92 -28.58
CA LYS A 247 -7.53 19.89 -29.42
C LYS A 247 -6.13 19.39 -29.81
N ASN A 248 -5.35 18.87 -28.86
CA ASN A 248 -4.02 18.35 -29.15
C ASN A 248 -4.08 17.04 -29.97
N TYR A 249 -5.00 16.14 -29.63
CA TYR A 249 -5.24 14.89 -30.35
C TYR A 249 -5.55 15.13 -31.83
N THR A 250 -6.43 16.09 -32.13
CA THR A 250 -6.80 16.42 -33.52
C THR A 250 -5.63 17.03 -34.30
N ALA A 251 -4.83 17.90 -33.66
CA ALA A 251 -3.62 18.45 -34.27
C ALA A 251 -2.60 17.35 -34.64
N ILE A 252 -2.30 16.44 -33.70
CA ILE A 252 -1.37 15.32 -33.91
C ILE A 252 -1.89 14.34 -34.95
N ARG A 253 -3.20 14.04 -34.92
CA ARG A 253 -3.83 13.16 -35.91
C ARG A 253 -3.66 13.69 -37.33
N ASN A 254 -3.89 14.98 -37.53
CA ASN A 254 -3.74 15.60 -38.85
C ASN A 254 -2.28 15.50 -39.36
N MET A 255 -1.30 15.73 -38.48
CA MET A 255 0.13 15.57 -38.81
C MET A 255 0.51 14.10 -39.12
N ASN A 256 -0.08 13.14 -38.42
CA ASN A 256 0.20 11.71 -38.62
C ASN A 256 -0.43 11.15 -39.90
N ASP A 257 -1.60 11.65 -40.31
CA ASP A 257 -2.25 11.26 -41.57
C ASP A 257 -1.38 11.62 -42.78
N GLU A 258 -0.67 12.76 -42.71
CA GLU A 258 0.29 13.19 -43.73
C GLU A 258 1.58 12.36 -43.75
N THR A 259 1.99 11.78 -42.62
CA THR A 259 3.28 11.08 -42.46
C THR A 259 3.16 9.55 -42.35
N GLY A 260 1.94 9.01 -42.38
CA GLY A 260 1.66 7.57 -42.36
C GLY A 260 2.06 6.86 -41.05
N ARG A 261 2.10 7.56 -39.91
CA ARG A 261 2.56 7.00 -38.62
C ARG A 261 1.43 6.70 -37.62
N ARG A 262 1.66 5.59 -36.88
CA ARG A 262 1.06 5.02 -35.65
C ARG A 262 -0.38 5.38 -35.23
N LYS A 263 -1.02 4.38 -34.62
CA LYS A 263 -2.34 4.48 -33.98
C LYS A 263 -2.27 5.36 -32.72
N LEU A 264 -2.96 6.50 -32.76
CA LEU A 264 -3.09 7.43 -31.64
C LEU A 264 -4.13 6.91 -30.63
N GLN A 265 -3.79 6.89 -29.35
CA GLN A 265 -4.71 6.47 -28.29
C GLN A 265 -5.67 7.61 -27.89
N HIS A 266 -6.91 7.25 -27.59
CA HIS A 266 -7.91 8.19 -27.05
C HIS A 266 -7.73 8.34 -25.53
N PHE A 267 -8.32 9.38 -24.93
CA PHE A 267 -8.13 9.72 -23.52
C PHE A 267 -8.38 8.55 -22.56
N ASP A 268 -9.45 7.77 -22.81
CA ASP A 268 -9.85 6.64 -21.97
C ASP A 268 -8.83 5.50 -21.92
N GLY A 269 -7.90 5.44 -22.87
CA GLY A 269 -6.80 4.47 -22.89
C GLY A 269 -5.45 5.04 -22.47
N SER A 270 -5.38 6.31 -22.04
CA SER A 270 -4.10 6.95 -21.73
C SER A 270 -3.45 6.38 -20.47
N ALA A 271 -2.12 6.18 -20.53
CA ALA A 271 -1.35 5.66 -19.39
C ALA A 271 -1.46 6.56 -18.14
N ALA A 272 -1.58 7.88 -18.32
CA ALA A 272 -1.76 8.82 -17.22
C ALA A 272 -3.08 8.58 -16.47
N LEU A 273 -4.20 8.42 -17.19
CA LEU A 273 -5.51 8.11 -16.60
C LEU A 273 -5.47 6.77 -15.86
N GLU A 274 -4.90 5.72 -16.48
CA GLU A 274 -4.75 4.41 -15.84
C GLU A 274 -3.95 4.52 -14.54
N SER A 275 -2.81 5.22 -14.56
CA SER A 275 -1.95 5.41 -13.39
C SER A 275 -2.66 6.18 -12.28
N ALA A 276 -3.47 7.19 -12.60
CA ALA A 276 -4.24 7.97 -11.65
C ALA A 276 -5.36 7.13 -11.01
N ILE A 277 -6.05 6.29 -11.79
CA ILE A 277 -7.06 5.36 -11.29
C ILE A 277 -6.42 4.34 -10.34
N ILE A 278 -5.35 3.68 -10.76
CA ILE A 278 -4.64 2.69 -9.93
C ILE A 278 -4.14 3.35 -8.64
N SER A 279 -3.52 4.53 -8.74
CA SER A 279 -3.02 5.28 -7.57
C SER A 279 -4.15 5.65 -6.61
N SER A 280 -5.31 6.07 -7.13
CA SER A 280 -6.49 6.42 -6.32
C SER A 280 -7.06 5.19 -5.59
N LEU A 281 -7.15 4.05 -6.28
CA LEU A 281 -7.60 2.79 -5.68
C LEU A 281 -6.62 2.32 -4.59
N LEU A 282 -5.32 2.32 -4.88
CA LEU A 282 -4.28 1.96 -3.90
C LEU A 282 -4.32 2.88 -2.68
N LEU A 283 -4.49 4.19 -2.89
CA LEU A 283 -4.60 5.17 -1.81
C LEU A 283 -5.85 4.92 -0.94
N PHE A 284 -7.02 4.68 -1.56
CA PHE A 284 -8.26 4.38 -0.83
C PHE A 284 -8.15 3.09 -0.02
N PHE A 285 -7.78 1.99 -0.66
CA PHE A 285 -7.73 0.67 0.00
C PHE A 285 -6.63 0.59 1.05
N SER A 286 -5.47 1.20 0.82
CA SER A 286 -4.39 1.25 1.84
C SER A 286 -4.83 2.02 3.09
N TYR A 287 -5.42 3.21 2.93
CA TYR A 287 -5.92 4.00 4.05
C TYR A 287 -7.01 3.27 4.84
N PHE A 288 -8.02 2.73 4.14
CA PHE A 288 -9.12 2.01 4.79
C PHE A 288 -8.62 0.80 5.58
N THR A 289 -7.81 -0.04 4.94
CA THR A 289 -7.27 -1.26 5.54
C THR A 289 -6.44 -0.95 6.80
N ARG A 290 -5.59 0.07 6.75
CA ARG A 290 -4.73 0.44 7.87
C ARG A 290 -5.52 1.09 9.02
N SER A 291 -6.52 1.92 8.70
CA SER A 291 -7.42 2.52 9.70
C SER A 291 -8.20 1.45 10.49
N VAL A 292 -8.74 0.44 9.80
CA VAL A 292 -9.44 -0.68 10.42
C VAL A 292 -8.49 -1.48 11.33
N LYS A 293 -7.26 -1.76 10.87
CA LYS A 293 -6.25 -2.51 11.66
C LYS A 293 -5.76 -1.79 12.90
N LEU A 294 -5.59 -0.47 12.80
CA LEU A 294 -5.03 0.33 13.88
C LEU A 294 -6.04 0.53 15.04
N MET A 295 -7.34 0.39 14.77
CA MET A 295 -8.41 0.50 15.77
C MET A 295 -9.01 -0.88 16.11
N ARG A 296 -8.77 -1.38 17.34
CA ARG A 296 -9.26 -2.72 17.79
C ARG A 296 -10.77 -2.90 17.63
N SER A 297 -11.57 -1.87 17.96
CA SER A 297 -13.03 -1.92 17.82
C SER A 297 -13.49 -2.07 16.37
N TRP A 298 -12.78 -1.43 15.43
CA TRP A 298 -13.09 -1.51 14.00
C TRP A 298 -12.62 -2.82 13.41
N SER A 299 -11.43 -3.31 13.81
CA SER A 299 -10.93 -4.62 13.43
C SER A 299 -11.87 -5.75 13.89
N HIS A 300 -12.30 -5.72 15.15
CA HIS A 300 -13.24 -6.71 15.70
C HIS A 300 -14.61 -6.63 15.02
N GLY A 301 -15.15 -5.41 14.85
CA GLY A 301 -16.41 -5.18 14.14
C GLY A 301 -16.36 -5.63 12.68
N PHE A 302 -15.26 -5.37 11.97
CA PHE A 302 -15.05 -5.80 10.59
C PHE A 302 -14.97 -7.33 10.48
N ARG A 303 -14.21 -7.99 11.37
CA ARG A 303 -14.12 -9.46 11.43
C ARG A 303 -15.48 -10.10 11.64
N THR A 304 -16.21 -9.67 12.67
CA THR A 304 -17.48 -10.30 13.07
C THR A 304 -18.67 -9.93 12.17
N ARG A 305 -18.79 -8.66 11.77
CA ARG A 305 -19.98 -8.19 11.01
C ARG A 305 -19.81 -8.30 9.50
N VAL A 306 -18.61 -8.02 8.98
CA VAL A 306 -18.37 -7.99 7.53
C VAL A 306 -17.81 -9.33 7.05
N ARG A 307 -16.64 -9.72 7.56
CA ARG A 307 -15.91 -10.92 7.08
C ARG A 307 -16.68 -12.21 7.35
N GLU A 308 -17.12 -12.46 8.57
CA GLU A 308 -17.86 -13.68 8.91
C GLU A 308 -19.24 -13.74 8.26
N ARG A 309 -19.93 -12.61 8.09
CA ARG A 309 -21.24 -12.58 7.45
C ARG A 309 -21.13 -12.79 5.95
N ALA A 310 -20.17 -12.15 5.29
CA ALA A 310 -19.89 -12.35 3.86
C ALA A 310 -19.44 -13.78 3.58
N SER A 311 -18.53 -14.33 4.41
CA SER A 311 -18.08 -15.72 4.30
C SER A 311 -19.25 -16.70 4.45
N ARG A 312 -20.11 -16.51 5.47
CA ARG A 312 -21.31 -17.35 5.66
C ARG A 312 -22.27 -17.27 4.48
N HIS A 313 -22.53 -16.06 3.96
CA HIS A 313 -23.39 -15.90 2.79
C HIS A 313 -22.82 -16.57 1.54
N TYR A 314 -21.52 -16.42 1.29
CA TYR A 314 -20.87 -17.01 0.12
C TYR A 314 -20.81 -18.54 0.22
N ILE A 315 -20.51 -19.08 1.39
CA ILE A 315 -20.54 -20.54 1.63
C ILE A 315 -21.97 -21.08 1.47
N ALA A 316 -22.98 -20.40 1.99
CA ALA A 316 -24.37 -20.79 1.82
C ALA A 316 -24.81 -20.74 0.33
N PHE A 317 -24.34 -19.74 -0.41
CA PHE A 317 -24.58 -19.64 -1.85
C PHE A 317 -23.90 -20.79 -2.63
N LEU A 318 -22.63 -21.08 -2.33
CA LEU A 318 -21.90 -22.21 -2.92
C LEU A 318 -22.59 -23.55 -2.64
N ARG A 319 -23.04 -23.78 -1.40
CA ARG A 319 -23.79 -25.00 -1.03
C ARG A 319 -25.09 -25.11 -1.81
N ARG A 320 -25.87 -24.02 -1.91
CA ARG A 320 -27.09 -24.00 -2.74
C ARG A 320 -26.81 -24.35 -4.20
N GLN A 321 -25.73 -23.83 -4.78
CA GLN A 321 -25.37 -24.15 -6.17
C GLN A 321 -24.91 -25.60 -6.36
N ALA A 322 -24.23 -26.18 -5.37
CA ALA A 322 -23.85 -27.58 -5.38
C ALA A 322 -25.08 -28.50 -5.21
N ASP A 323 -25.98 -28.19 -4.28
CA ASP A 323 -27.17 -29.00 -3.97
C ASP A 323 -28.21 -28.96 -5.10
N HIS A 324 -28.36 -27.82 -5.77
CA HIS A 324 -29.26 -27.68 -6.92
C HIS A 324 -28.83 -28.54 -8.13
N GLY A 325 -27.58 -29.02 -8.16
CA GLY A 325 -27.12 -30.00 -9.14
C GLY A 325 -27.56 -31.43 -8.85
N ASN A 326 -27.89 -31.73 -7.58
CA ASN A 326 -28.29 -33.06 -7.11
C ASN A 326 -29.80 -33.31 -7.15
N GLN A 327 -30.62 -32.24 -7.19
CA GLN A 327 -32.09 -32.35 -7.10
C GLN A 327 -32.79 -32.48 -8.47
N GLU A 328 -32.18 -31.98 -9.53
CA GLU A 328 -32.71 -32.19 -10.88
C GLU A 328 -32.24 -33.57 -11.35
N GLY A 329 -33.12 -34.38 -11.95
CA GLY A 329 -32.80 -35.71 -12.53
C GLY A 329 -31.86 -35.64 -13.74
N LEU A 330 -30.76 -34.89 -13.61
CA LEU A 330 -29.74 -34.63 -14.61
C LEU A 330 -28.85 -35.85 -14.78
N SER A 331 -28.45 -36.13 -16.03
CA SER A 331 -27.52 -37.21 -16.31
C SER A 331 -26.17 -36.96 -15.61
N PRO A 332 -25.45 -38.02 -15.20
CA PRO A 332 -24.18 -37.90 -14.47
C PRO A 332 -23.13 -37.02 -15.18
N ALA A 333 -23.15 -36.99 -16.53
CA ALA A 333 -22.30 -36.12 -17.32
C ALA A 333 -22.62 -34.62 -17.14
N LYS A 334 -23.89 -34.24 -17.02
CA LYS A 334 -24.32 -32.85 -16.79
C LYS A 334 -23.97 -32.37 -15.39
N ILE A 335 -24.04 -33.26 -14.39
CA ILE A 335 -23.62 -32.97 -13.01
C ILE A 335 -22.10 -32.70 -12.98
N MET A 336 -21.29 -33.57 -13.58
CA MET A 336 -19.84 -33.37 -13.68
C MET A 336 -19.46 -32.09 -14.43
N LEU A 337 -20.19 -31.75 -15.50
CA LEU A 337 -19.94 -30.54 -16.27
C LEU A 337 -20.26 -29.29 -15.44
N ARG A 338 -21.39 -29.26 -14.73
CA ARG A 338 -21.78 -28.13 -13.86
C ARG A 338 -20.82 -27.96 -12.68
N GLU A 339 -20.37 -29.04 -12.07
CA GLU A 339 -19.36 -28.98 -11.00
C GLU A 339 -18.07 -28.31 -11.50
N ARG A 340 -17.59 -28.72 -12.67
CA ARG A 340 -16.35 -28.17 -13.26
C ARG A 340 -16.48 -26.74 -13.76
N VAL A 341 -17.61 -26.36 -14.35
CA VAL A 341 -17.79 -25.07 -15.02
C VAL A 341 -18.35 -24.00 -14.08
N VAL A 342 -19.13 -24.38 -13.07
CA VAL A 342 -19.83 -23.43 -12.18
C VAL A 342 -19.26 -23.49 -10.76
N VAL A 343 -19.27 -24.67 -10.14
CA VAL A 343 -18.95 -24.78 -8.70
C VAL A 343 -17.45 -24.56 -8.44
N ARG A 344 -16.56 -25.21 -9.19
CA ARG A 344 -15.11 -25.08 -9.00
C ARG A 344 -14.59 -23.66 -9.27
N PRO A 345 -15.00 -22.95 -10.34
CA PRO A 345 -14.59 -21.57 -10.55
C PRO A 345 -15.12 -20.64 -9.46
N LEU A 346 -16.37 -20.78 -9.02
CA LEU A 346 -16.90 -19.98 -7.91
C LEU A 346 -16.15 -20.25 -6.60
N MET A 347 -15.79 -21.50 -6.32
CA MET A 347 -14.95 -21.86 -5.18
C MET A 347 -13.54 -21.26 -5.31
N ALA A 348 -12.94 -21.28 -6.51
CA ALA A 348 -11.65 -20.63 -6.76
C ALA A 348 -11.72 -19.12 -6.56
N VAL A 349 -12.79 -18.46 -7.02
CA VAL A 349 -13.04 -17.02 -6.79
C VAL A 349 -13.21 -16.73 -5.30
N TYR A 350 -13.93 -17.56 -4.56
CA TYR A 350 -14.04 -17.42 -3.10
C TYR A 350 -12.69 -17.55 -2.41
N LEU A 351 -11.91 -18.58 -2.74
CA LEU A 351 -10.61 -18.82 -2.14
C LEU A 351 -9.62 -17.72 -2.50
N CYS A 352 -9.61 -17.26 -3.75
CA CYS A 352 -8.79 -16.12 -4.18
C CYS A 352 -9.23 -14.84 -3.48
N GLY A 353 -10.52 -14.55 -3.42
CA GLY A 353 -11.06 -13.37 -2.73
C GLY A 353 -10.77 -13.41 -1.23
N LYS A 354 -10.90 -14.58 -0.60
CA LYS A 354 -10.51 -14.80 0.79
C LYS A 354 -9.01 -14.60 0.98
N LEU A 355 -8.17 -15.17 0.12
CA LEU A 355 -6.73 -14.98 0.14
C LEU A 355 -6.36 -13.50 -0.03
N TYR A 356 -7.03 -12.78 -0.92
CA TYR A 356 -6.78 -11.36 -1.16
C TYR A 356 -7.19 -10.50 0.04
N VAL A 357 -8.37 -10.78 0.62
CA VAL A 357 -8.81 -10.16 1.87
C VAL A 357 -7.84 -10.51 2.99
N ASP A 358 -7.39 -11.75 3.10
CA ASP A 358 -6.44 -12.18 4.12
C ASP A 358 -5.04 -11.57 3.88
N LEU A 359 -4.62 -11.31 2.64
CA LEU A 359 -3.36 -10.65 2.30
C LEU A 359 -3.42 -9.13 2.57
N LEU A 360 -4.55 -8.49 2.27
CA LEU A 360 -4.79 -7.08 2.58
C LEU A 360 -4.97 -6.88 4.09
N THR A 361 -5.69 -7.78 4.76
CA THR A 361 -6.02 -7.70 6.19
C THR A 361 -5.00 -8.35 7.11
N SER A 362 -4.03 -9.11 6.59
CA SER A 362 -2.89 -9.60 7.36
C SER A 362 -1.74 -8.60 7.27
N ASP A 363 -0.90 -8.55 8.30
CA ASP A 363 0.34 -7.78 8.22
C ASP A 363 1.39 -8.44 7.31
N PHE A 364 1.21 -9.71 6.89
CA PHE A 364 1.58 -10.22 5.53
C PHE A 364 1.00 -11.62 5.16
N SER A 365 0.53 -12.47 6.09
CA SER A 365 -0.38 -13.61 5.80
C SER A 365 -0.89 -14.31 7.08
N ASP A 366 -2.14 -14.12 7.49
CA ASP A 366 -2.78 -14.97 8.51
C ASP A 366 -3.55 -16.06 7.77
N VAL A 367 -2.83 -17.08 7.29
CA VAL A 367 -3.46 -18.28 6.74
C VAL A 367 -3.49 -19.33 7.84
N SER A 368 -4.49 -19.24 8.72
CA SER A 368 -4.79 -20.32 9.64
C SER A 368 -5.52 -21.44 8.90
N PRO A 369 -5.16 -22.72 9.07
CA PRO A 369 -5.98 -23.83 8.61
C PRO A 369 -7.32 -23.84 9.37
N PRO A 370 -8.40 -24.37 8.77
CA PRO A 370 -9.69 -24.46 9.46
C PRO A 370 -9.50 -25.27 10.74
N SER A 371 -9.87 -24.67 11.88
CA SER A 371 -9.89 -25.34 13.16
C SER A 371 -10.72 -26.62 13.01
N GLY A 372 -10.04 -27.75 13.13
CA GLY A 372 -10.66 -29.07 13.16
C GLY A 372 -11.69 -29.08 14.28
N THR A 373 -12.90 -29.47 13.92
CA THR A 373 -13.94 -29.91 14.85
C THR A 373 -13.32 -30.89 15.85
N ARG A 374 -13.31 -30.54 17.13
CA ARG A 374 -13.14 -31.52 18.21
C ARG A 374 -14.23 -32.58 18.03
N PRO A 375 -13.91 -33.88 17.98
CA PRO A 375 -14.90 -34.90 18.24
C PRO A 375 -15.15 -34.88 19.75
N ASP A 376 -16.38 -34.54 20.13
CA ASP A 376 -16.88 -34.80 21.47
C ASP A 376 -16.89 -36.32 21.67
N GLY A 377 -16.19 -36.77 22.70
CA GLY A 377 -16.21 -38.15 23.21
C GLY A 377 -16.81 -38.15 24.60
#